data_AF-A0A952WQ05-F1
#
_entry.id   AF-A0A952WQ05-F1
#
_cell.length_a   1.000
_cell.length_b   1.000
_cell.length_c   1.000
_cell.angle_alpha   90.00
_cell.angle_beta   90.00
_cell.angle_gamma   90.00
#
_symmetry.space_group_name_H-M   'P 1'
#
loop_
_entity.id
_entity.type
_entity.pdbx_description
1 polymer ?
#
loop_
_entity_poly.entity_id
_entity_poly.type
_entity_poly.pdbx_seq_one_letter_code
_entity_poly.pdbx_strand_id
1 'polypeptide(L)'
;MIRPAMFPIVMTLLTVTLAAPLAVAQHAGDIFLQLNYLGRICTARIDPDGGGIFNNARVFSAEFGESPNFTNDPGMDSDPGTFAVGTAIGFNIRRALRKWDGTDFSQIPEERIRVRLAILGPVFSPETDEVVPGFAMPVNTQGEFHHHPGFTLLEPASDGVYLLELELWSTQEGILPSRPYWMVFNQNESEAVHAEAIQWVIDNAVGCVSDFDASGFVDTDDFDDFVRAFEAGDFTADVDGTGFVDTDDFDFFVHAFESGC
;
A
#
# COMPACT_ATOMS: atom_id res chain seq x y z
N MET A 1 35.98 63.82 38.11
CA MET A 1 34.96 64.17 37.09
C MET A 1 35.20 63.25 35.90
N ILE A 2 34.41 62.19 35.74
CA ILE A 2 34.12 61.41 34.51
C ILE A 2 33.02 60.42 34.94
N ARG A 3 31.82 60.56 34.37
CA ARG A 3 30.72 59.58 34.49
C ARG A 3 30.83 58.63 33.29
N PRO A 4 30.77 57.29 33.46
CA PRO A 4 30.56 56.41 32.32
C PRO A 4 29.06 56.34 31.97
N ALA A 5 28.79 56.31 30.68
CA ALA A 5 27.48 56.36 30.06
C ALA A 5 26.73 55.03 30.17
N MET A 6 25.42 55.07 30.42
CA MET A 6 24.51 53.94 30.25
C MET A 6 24.10 53.85 28.78
N PHE A 7 24.34 52.69 28.16
CA PHE A 7 23.73 52.30 26.89
C PHE A 7 22.44 51.51 27.17
N PRO A 8 21.31 51.80 26.50
CA PRO A 8 20.11 51.00 26.63
C PRO A 8 20.29 49.69 25.85
N ILE A 9 20.08 48.56 26.52
CA ILE A 9 19.98 47.25 25.88
C ILE A 9 18.59 47.16 25.25
N VAL A 10 18.53 47.21 23.92
CA VAL A 10 17.31 46.89 23.16
C VAL A 10 17.23 45.37 23.10
N MET A 11 16.30 44.79 23.86
CA MET A 11 16.01 43.36 23.85
C MET A 11 15.09 43.05 22.67
N THR A 12 15.66 42.57 21.57
CA THR A 12 14.90 42.11 20.41
C THR A 12 14.23 40.78 20.77
N LEU A 13 12.90 40.78 20.89
CA LEU A 13 12.11 39.57 21.08
C LEU A 13 12.11 38.78 19.76
N LEU A 14 12.90 37.71 19.68
CA LEU A 14 12.87 36.77 18.58
C LEU A 14 11.63 35.87 18.76
N THR A 15 10.55 36.15 18.05
CA THR A 15 9.40 35.26 17.94
C THR A 15 9.80 34.03 17.13
N VAL A 16 10.07 32.92 17.81
CA VAL A 16 10.16 31.59 17.18
C VAL A 16 8.72 31.17 16.86
N THR A 17 8.31 31.33 15.61
CA THR A 17 7.10 30.68 15.10
C THR A 17 7.41 29.18 15.03
N LEU A 18 6.86 28.38 15.95
CA LEU A 18 6.74 26.95 15.72
C LEU A 18 5.81 26.79 14.51
N ALA A 19 6.38 26.43 13.36
CA ALA A 19 5.58 25.80 12.32
C ALA A 19 5.13 24.46 12.90
N ALA A 20 3.84 24.34 13.23
CA ALA A 20 3.26 23.02 13.37
C ALA A 20 3.47 22.30 12.03
N PRO A 21 3.94 21.04 12.00
CA PRO A 21 3.89 20.28 10.77
C PRO A 21 2.43 20.29 10.30
N LEU A 22 2.22 20.63 9.04
CA LEU A 22 0.95 20.37 8.38
C LEU A 22 0.77 18.86 8.49
N ALA A 23 -0.08 18.40 9.40
CA ALA A 23 -0.63 17.06 9.31
C ALA A 23 -1.44 17.07 8.01
N VAL A 24 -0.81 16.60 6.93
CA VAL A 24 -1.55 16.19 5.74
C VAL A 24 -2.44 15.07 6.25
N ALA A 25 -3.75 15.25 6.14
CA ALA A 25 -4.71 14.25 6.57
C ALA A 25 -4.65 13.10 5.57
N GLN A 26 -3.63 12.24 5.69
CA GLN A 26 -3.63 10.94 5.05
C GLN A 26 -4.95 10.26 5.43
N HIS A 27 -5.70 9.76 4.45
CA HIS A 27 -6.99 9.15 4.74
C HIS A 27 -6.78 7.83 5.48
N ALA A 28 -7.13 7.83 6.76
CA ALA A 28 -7.23 6.64 7.60
C ALA A 28 -7.96 5.51 6.85
N GLY A 29 -7.26 4.38 6.63
CA GLY A 29 -7.78 3.24 5.90
C GLY A 29 -7.37 3.12 4.43
N ASP A 30 -6.82 4.16 3.81
CA ASP A 30 -6.33 4.09 2.42
C ASP A 30 -5.05 3.26 2.29
N ILE A 31 -4.82 2.75 1.07
CA ILE A 31 -3.55 2.14 0.69
C ILE A 31 -2.52 3.27 0.54
N PHE A 32 -1.54 3.29 1.43
CA PHE A 32 -0.48 4.29 1.39
C PHE A 32 0.64 3.85 0.45
N LEU A 33 1.08 4.75 -0.43
CA LEU A 33 2.12 4.50 -1.41
C LEU A 33 3.40 5.22 -1.03
N GLN A 34 4.50 4.48 -1.00
CA GLN A 34 5.85 4.98 -0.72
C GLN A 34 6.82 4.53 -1.81
N LEU A 35 7.99 5.16 -1.86
CA LEU A 35 9.12 4.70 -2.67
C LEU A 35 10.23 4.20 -1.76
N ASN A 36 10.67 2.95 -1.96
CA ASN A 36 11.88 2.47 -1.28
C ASN A 36 13.15 3.09 -1.90
N TYR A 37 14.31 2.82 -1.30
CA TYR A 37 15.61 3.33 -1.78
C TYR A 37 15.97 2.95 -3.24
N LEU A 38 15.35 1.90 -3.80
CA LEU A 38 15.52 1.49 -5.20
C LEU A 38 14.54 2.19 -6.16
N GLY A 39 13.66 3.07 -5.66
CA GLY A 39 12.62 3.73 -6.43
C GLY A 39 11.43 2.82 -6.75
N ARG A 40 11.23 1.72 -6.00
CA ARG A 40 10.06 0.84 -6.16
C ARG A 40 8.86 1.38 -5.40
N ILE A 41 7.68 1.32 -6.02
CA ILE A 41 6.41 1.57 -5.35
C ILE A 41 6.18 0.48 -4.29
N CYS A 42 6.06 0.87 -3.03
CA CYS A 42 5.67 0.02 -1.92
C CYS A 42 4.29 0.42 -1.43
N THR A 43 3.47 -0.56 -1.08
CA THR A 43 2.17 -0.36 -0.46
C THR A 43 2.30 -0.54 1.05
N ALA A 44 1.56 0.27 1.79
CA ALA A 44 1.47 0.25 3.24
C ALA A 44 0.01 0.50 3.65
N ARG A 45 -0.34 0.18 4.90
CA ARG A 45 -1.68 0.44 5.46
C ARG A 45 -1.57 1.56 6.49
N ILE A 46 -2.38 2.60 6.35
CA ILE A 46 -2.56 3.58 7.43
C ILE A 46 -3.51 2.98 8.45
N ASP A 47 -3.10 2.93 9.71
CA ASP A 47 -3.98 2.52 10.80
C ASP A 47 -5.18 3.47 10.88
N PRO A 48 -6.42 2.97 10.68
CA PRO A 48 -7.60 3.81 10.80
C PRO A 48 -7.79 4.39 12.21
N ASP A 49 -7.22 3.76 13.24
CA ASP A 49 -7.33 4.18 14.64
C ASP A 49 -6.13 5.02 15.12
N GLY A 50 -5.22 5.38 14.21
CA GLY A 50 -4.09 6.28 14.49
C GLY A 50 -2.84 5.62 15.09
N GLY A 51 -2.68 4.29 14.96
CA GLY A 51 -1.48 3.54 15.33
C GLY A 51 -0.30 3.63 14.34
N GLY A 52 -0.41 4.42 13.27
CA GLY A 52 0.71 4.72 12.37
C GLY A 52 0.57 4.10 10.98
N ILE A 53 1.70 3.92 10.29
CA ILE A 53 1.77 3.29 8.96
C ILE A 53 2.36 1.90 9.14
N PHE A 54 1.60 0.88 8.74
CA PHE A 54 2.04 -0.50 8.66
C PHE A 54 2.71 -0.72 7.31
N ASN A 55 4.05 -0.71 7.30
CA ASN A 55 4.84 -0.81 6.09
C ASN A 55 4.70 -2.17 5.42
N ASN A 56 5.03 -2.24 4.14
CA ASN A 56 5.03 -3.47 3.33
C ASN A 56 3.70 -4.26 3.31
N ALA A 57 2.59 -3.65 3.72
CA ALA A 57 1.27 -4.26 3.64
C ALA A 57 0.91 -4.53 2.17
N ARG A 58 0.56 -5.78 1.85
CA ARG A 58 0.15 -6.18 0.49
C ARG A 58 -1.26 -6.76 0.44
N VAL A 59 -1.95 -6.90 1.56
CA VAL A 59 -3.33 -7.43 1.62
C VAL A 59 -4.22 -6.35 2.22
N PHE A 60 -5.27 -5.99 1.50
CA PHE A 60 -6.17 -4.91 1.87
C PHE A 60 -7.62 -5.40 1.84
N SER A 61 -8.34 -5.18 2.93
CA SER A 61 -9.76 -5.48 3.05
C SER A 61 -10.61 -4.40 2.38
N ALA A 62 -11.69 -4.79 1.71
CA ALA A 62 -12.68 -3.88 1.14
C ALA A 62 -14.10 -4.43 1.37
N GLU A 63 -15.08 -3.54 1.49
CA GLU A 63 -16.48 -3.88 1.78
C GLU A 63 -17.39 -3.32 0.69
N PHE A 64 -18.07 -4.19 -0.06
CA PHE A 64 -19.13 -3.72 -0.96
C PHE A 64 -20.34 -3.25 -0.17
N GLY A 65 -21.00 -2.20 -0.65
CA GLY A 65 -22.28 -1.76 -0.07
C GLY A 65 -22.44 -0.26 0.09
N GLU A 66 -21.40 0.55 -0.16
CA GLU A 66 -21.53 2.01 -0.29
C GLU A 66 -22.59 2.40 -1.34
N SER A 67 -22.67 1.57 -2.37
CA SER A 67 -23.78 1.45 -3.31
C SER A 67 -23.89 -0.04 -3.70
N PRO A 68 -24.97 -0.48 -4.38
CA PRO A 68 -25.13 -1.89 -4.71
C PRO A 68 -23.90 -2.47 -5.40
N ASN A 69 -23.28 -3.46 -4.75
CA ASN A 69 -22.12 -4.22 -5.23
C ASN A 69 -20.90 -3.32 -5.52
N PHE A 70 -20.81 -2.16 -4.86
CA PHE A 70 -19.82 -1.13 -5.15
C PHE A 70 -19.11 -0.66 -3.88
N THR A 71 -17.81 -0.38 -4.04
CA THR A 71 -16.98 0.36 -3.09
C THR A 71 -15.93 1.16 -3.84
N ASN A 72 -15.46 2.25 -3.27
CA ASN A 72 -14.23 2.93 -3.69
C ASN A 72 -13.22 3.03 -2.56
N ASP A 73 -13.37 2.17 -1.56
CA ASP A 73 -12.50 2.06 -0.40
C ASP A 73 -11.87 0.66 -0.34
N PRO A 74 -10.60 0.54 0.10
CA PRO A 74 -9.69 1.65 0.39
C PRO A 74 -9.34 2.45 -0.87
N GLY A 75 -9.15 3.75 -0.71
CA GLY A 75 -8.50 4.59 -1.71
C GLY A 75 -7.00 4.32 -1.78
N MET A 76 -6.30 5.20 -2.48
CA MET A 76 -4.84 5.25 -2.49
C MET A 76 -4.40 6.66 -2.14
N ASP A 77 -3.37 6.74 -1.30
CA ASP A 77 -2.80 7.99 -0.80
C ASP A 77 -1.26 7.93 -0.79
N SER A 78 -0.59 9.08 -0.73
CA SER A 78 0.86 9.18 -0.61
C SER A 78 1.25 10.55 -0.06
N ASP A 79 2.41 10.70 0.57
CA ASP A 79 2.86 12.04 0.97
C ASP A 79 3.06 12.98 -0.23
N PRO A 80 2.81 14.29 -0.07
CA PRO A 80 3.20 15.30 -1.05
C PRO A 80 4.68 15.19 -1.43
N GLY A 81 4.94 15.18 -2.74
CA GLY A 81 6.28 15.08 -3.31
C GLY A 81 6.79 13.65 -3.50
N THR A 82 6.01 12.62 -3.13
CA THR A 82 6.37 11.21 -3.37
C THR A 82 6.60 10.93 -4.85
N PHE A 83 5.76 11.49 -5.73
CA PHE A 83 5.84 11.30 -7.18
C PHE A 83 6.03 12.63 -7.91
N ALA A 84 6.67 12.59 -9.08
CA ALA A 84 6.90 13.79 -9.88
C ALA A 84 5.59 14.34 -10.48
N VAL A 85 5.37 15.65 -10.37
CA VAL A 85 4.25 16.34 -10.99
C VAL A 85 4.27 16.15 -12.52
N GLY A 86 3.10 15.91 -13.10
CA GLY A 86 2.95 15.66 -14.55
C GLY A 86 3.14 14.19 -14.95
N THR A 87 3.40 13.30 -13.99
CA THR A 87 3.39 11.84 -14.17
C THR A 87 2.06 11.25 -13.70
N ALA A 88 1.94 9.92 -13.80
CA ALA A 88 0.75 9.17 -13.44
C ALA A 88 1.14 7.80 -12.90
N ILE A 89 0.34 7.28 -11.98
CA ILE A 89 0.42 5.90 -11.50
C ILE A 89 -0.73 5.12 -12.14
N GLY A 90 -0.42 4.00 -12.77
CA GLY A 90 -1.41 3.06 -13.28
C GLY A 90 -1.36 1.75 -12.52
N PHE A 91 -2.28 0.86 -12.87
CA PHE A 91 -2.34 -0.47 -12.32
C PHE A 91 -2.44 -1.52 -13.44
N ASN A 92 -2.13 -2.77 -13.11
CA ASN A 92 -2.45 -3.96 -13.87
C ASN A 92 -3.33 -4.86 -13.01
N ILE A 93 -4.38 -5.46 -13.59
CA ILE A 93 -5.04 -6.62 -12.99
C ILE A 93 -4.24 -7.84 -13.44
N ARG A 94 -3.66 -8.56 -12.48
CA ARG A 94 -2.66 -9.59 -12.77
C ARG A 94 -3.27 -10.94 -13.16
N ARG A 95 -4.46 -11.25 -12.63
CA ARG A 95 -5.17 -12.52 -12.78
C ARG A 95 -6.68 -12.35 -12.74
N ALA A 96 -7.41 -13.40 -13.13
CA ALA A 96 -8.87 -13.39 -13.00
C ALA A 96 -9.28 -13.27 -11.53
N LEU A 97 -10.48 -12.71 -11.29
CA LEU A 97 -11.08 -12.64 -9.96
C LEU A 97 -11.10 -14.04 -9.34
N ARG A 98 -10.94 -14.13 -8.02
CA ARG A 98 -11.14 -15.37 -7.28
C ARG A 98 -12.26 -15.22 -6.27
N LYS A 99 -12.91 -16.33 -5.93
CA LYS A 99 -13.93 -16.39 -4.88
C LYS A 99 -13.51 -17.38 -3.80
N TRP A 100 -13.67 -16.99 -2.55
CA TRP A 100 -13.42 -17.84 -1.38
C TRP A 100 -14.43 -18.99 -1.36
N ASP A 101 -13.95 -20.22 -1.21
CA ASP A 101 -14.79 -21.42 -1.15
C ASP A 101 -14.94 -22.02 0.26
N GLY A 102 -14.36 -21.35 1.26
CA GLY A 102 -14.26 -21.85 2.64
C GLY A 102 -12.93 -22.53 2.95
N THR A 103 -12.01 -22.65 1.99
CA THR A 103 -10.68 -23.22 2.20
C THR A 103 -9.59 -22.46 1.45
N ASP A 104 -9.83 -22.05 0.22
CA ASP A 104 -8.88 -21.29 -0.58
C ASP A 104 -9.55 -20.37 -1.63
N PHE A 105 -8.72 -19.76 -2.49
CA PHE A 105 -9.12 -18.94 -3.64
C PHE A 105 -8.81 -19.63 -4.98
N SER A 106 -8.96 -20.95 -5.07
CA SER A 106 -8.69 -21.72 -6.30
C SER A 106 -9.73 -21.50 -7.40
N GLN A 107 -10.92 -21.00 -7.05
CA GLN A 107 -12.05 -20.86 -7.97
C GLN A 107 -12.05 -19.51 -8.70
N ILE A 108 -12.19 -19.56 -10.03
CA ILE A 108 -12.54 -18.40 -10.86
C ILE A 108 -14.06 -18.34 -10.95
N PRO A 109 -14.71 -17.29 -10.40
CA PRO A 109 -16.16 -17.15 -10.42
C PRO A 109 -16.67 -16.64 -11.78
N GLU A 110 -17.99 -16.66 -11.99
CA GLU A 110 -18.61 -16.00 -13.15
C GLU A 110 -18.60 -14.47 -13.00
N GLU A 111 -18.62 -13.99 -11.75
CA GLU A 111 -18.50 -12.58 -11.40
C GLU A 111 -17.19 -11.98 -11.88
N ARG A 112 -17.24 -10.69 -12.22
CA ARG A 112 -16.06 -9.88 -12.56
C ARG A 112 -16.08 -8.58 -11.77
N ILE A 113 -14.89 -8.07 -11.46
CA ILE A 113 -14.74 -6.72 -10.94
C ILE A 113 -14.58 -5.75 -12.10
N ARG A 114 -15.37 -4.68 -12.08
CA ARG A 114 -15.18 -3.51 -12.93
C ARG A 114 -14.51 -2.40 -12.14
N VAL A 115 -13.38 -1.90 -12.65
CA VAL A 115 -12.65 -0.74 -12.10
C VAL A 115 -12.94 0.49 -12.95
N ARG A 116 -13.30 1.61 -12.31
CA ARG A 116 -13.53 2.91 -12.95
C ARG A 116 -13.12 4.06 -12.06
N LEU A 117 -12.68 5.17 -12.66
CA LEU A 117 -12.53 6.44 -11.97
C LEU A 117 -13.07 7.56 -12.85
N ALA A 118 -14.25 8.09 -12.51
CA ALA A 118 -14.95 9.08 -13.33
C ALA A 118 -15.06 8.69 -14.82
N ILE A 119 -14.26 9.33 -15.69
CA ILE A 119 -14.21 9.05 -17.14
C ILE A 119 -13.21 7.95 -17.52
N LEU A 120 -12.32 7.55 -16.61
CA LEU A 120 -11.34 6.48 -16.82
C LEU A 120 -11.99 5.10 -16.63
N GLY A 121 -11.57 4.14 -17.45
CA GLY A 121 -12.17 2.83 -17.55
C GLY A 121 -13.45 2.80 -18.41
N PRO A 122 -14.24 1.72 -18.38
CA PRO A 122 -14.08 0.56 -17.51
C PRO A 122 -12.90 -0.33 -17.88
N VAL A 123 -12.27 -0.88 -16.85
CA VAL A 123 -11.38 -2.05 -16.93
C VAL A 123 -12.07 -3.17 -16.17
N PHE A 124 -11.98 -4.40 -16.68
CA PHE A 124 -12.61 -5.56 -16.08
C PHE A 124 -11.55 -6.58 -15.70
N SER A 125 -11.65 -7.20 -14.52
CA SER A 125 -10.85 -8.39 -14.18
C SER A 125 -11.05 -9.45 -15.26
N PRO A 126 -10.02 -10.15 -15.74
CA PRO A 126 -10.18 -11.09 -16.84
C PRO A 126 -10.98 -12.33 -16.44
N GLU A 127 -11.43 -13.09 -17.44
CA GLU A 127 -12.16 -14.37 -17.26
C GLU A 127 -11.22 -15.56 -17.09
N THR A 128 -9.94 -15.39 -17.45
CA THR A 128 -8.88 -16.38 -17.29
C THR A 128 -7.62 -15.69 -16.76
N ASP A 129 -6.63 -16.46 -16.33
CA ASP A 129 -5.38 -15.88 -15.82
C ASP A 129 -4.55 -15.26 -16.94
N GLU A 130 -4.74 -13.96 -17.10
CA GLU A 130 -3.96 -13.08 -17.95
C GLU A 130 -3.78 -11.73 -17.28
N VAL A 131 -2.74 -10.99 -17.69
CA VAL A 131 -2.56 -9.62 -17.22
C VAL A 131 -3.39 -8.68 -18.08
N VAL A 132 -4.27 -7.90 -17.43
CA VAL A 132 -5.06 -6.85 -18.08
C VAL A 132 -4.53 -5.48 -17.64
N PRO A 133 -3.99 -4.67 -18.57
CA PRO A 133 -3.58 -3.31 -18.27
C PRO A 133 -4.77 -2.46 -17.82
N GLY A 134 -4.57 -1.72 -16.72
CA GLY A 134 -5.50 -0.75 -16.20
C GLY A 134 -5.40 0.60 -16.91
N PHE A 135 -5.91 1.64 -16.26
CA PHE A 135 -5.70 3.04 -16.65
C PHE A 135 -4.71 3.73 -15.71
N ALA A 136 -4.09 4.80 -16.19
CA ALA A 136 -3.22 5.65 -15.38
C ALA A 136 -3.99 6.83 -14.78
N MET A 137 -3.71 7.13 -13.53
CA MET A 137 -4.30 8.23 -12.76
C MET A 137 -3.23 9.29 -12.50
N PRO A 138 -3.51 10.58 -12.76
CA PRO A 138 -2.50 11.63 -12.70
C PRO A 138 -2.05 11.90 -11.26
N VAL A 139 -0.75 12.10 -11.07
CA VAL A 139 -0.21 12.67 -9.82
C VAL A 139 -0.63 14.14 -9.73
N ASN A 140 -1.04 14.58 -8.55
CA ASN A 140 -1.56 15.93 -8.35
C ASN A 140 -0.44 16.99 -8.43
N THR A 141 -0.80 18.27 -8.34
CA THR A 141 0.16 19.38 -8.46
C THR A 141 1.14 19.50 -7.29
N GLN A 142 0.92 18.77 -6.21
CA GLN A 142 1.80 18.69 -5.04
C GLN A 142 2.72 17.46 -5.08
N GLY A 143 2.62 16.61 -6.10
CA GLY A 143 3.37 15.34 -6.16
C GLY A 143 2.77 14.24 -5.31
N GLU A 144 1.54 14.43 -4.83
CA GLU A 144 0.76 13.44 -4.07
C GLU A 144 -0.14 12.65 -5.04
N PHE A 145 -0.26 11.36 -4.78
CA PHE A 145 -1.15 10.44 -5.47
C PHE A 145 -2.32 10.12 -4.55
N HIS A 146 -3.46 10.78 -4.81
CA HIS A 146 -4.67 10.61 -4.02
C HIS A 146 -5.87 10.31 -4.92
N HIS A 147 -6.27 9.05 -4.98
CA HIS A 147 -7.37 8.60 -5.85
C HIS A 147 -8.15 7.44 -5.22
N HIS A 148 -9.47 7.47 -5.40
CA HIS A 148 -10.38 6.41 -4.98
C HIS A 148 -11.01 5.75 -6.23
N PRO A 149 -10.31 4.83 -6.91
CA PRO A 149 -10.90 4.09 -8.01
C PRO A 149 -12.07 3.25 -7.49
N GLY A 150 -13.20 3.32 -8.17
CA GLY A 150 -14.38 2.55 -7.83
C GLY A 150 -14.31 1.12 -8.37
N PHE A 151 -14.61 0.16 -7.51
CA PHE A 151 -14.74 -1.27 -7.79
C PHE A 151 -16.21 -1.65 -7.76
N THR A 152 -16.68 -2.34 -8.80
CA THR A 152 -18.05 -2.89 -8.84
C THR A 152 -18.00 -4.38 -9.10
N LEU A 153 -18.60 -5.19 -8.24
CA LEU A 153 -18.88 -6.60 -8.48
C LEU A 153 -20.06 -6.72 -9.47
N LEU A 154 -19.79 -7.31 -10.62
CA LEU A 154 -20.78 -7.51 -11.68
C LEU A 154 -21.60 -8.79 -11.44
N GLU A 155 -22.75 -8.85 -12.10
CA GLU A 155 -23.66 -10.01 -12.07
C GLU A 155 -22.91 -11.34 -12.29
N PRO A 156 -23.27 -12.41 -11.55
CA PRO A 156 -24.44 -12.49 -10.67
C PRO A 156 -24.28 -11.80 -9.30
N ALA A 157 -23.11 -11.23 -9.00
CA ALA A 157 -22.79 -10.49 -7.78
C ALA A 157 -23.26 -11.20 -6.50
N SER A 158 -23.03 -12.52 -6.45
CA SER A 158 -23.50 -13.34 -5.35
C SER A 158 -22.74 -13.05 -4.05
N ASP A 159 -23.37 -13.34 -2.92
CA ASP A 159 -22.73 -13.18 -1.62
C ASP A 159 -21.44 -14.02 -1.52
N GLY A 160 -20.45 -13.50 -0.80
CA GLY A 160 -19.17 -14.15 -0.55
C GLY A 160 -17.98 -13.20 -0.50
N VAL A 161 -16.78 -13.77 -0.41
CA VAL A 161 -15.51 -13.03 -0.37
C VAL A 161 -14.76 -13.21 -1.69
N TYR A 162 -14.23 -12.13 -2.25
CA TYR A 162 -13.57 -12.08 -3.55
C TYR A 162 -12.15 -11.54 -3.44
N LEU A 163 -11.23 -12.09 -4.22
CA LEU A 163 -9.81 -11.72 -4.20
C LEU A 163 -9.38 -11.23 -5.59
N LEU A 164 -8.79 -10.02 -5.63
CA LEU A 164 -8.23 -9.41 -6.83
C LEU A 164 -6.73 -9.15 -6.65
N GLU A 165 -5.91 -9.69 -7.56
CA GLU A 165 -4.45 -9.46 -7.59
C GLU A 165 -4.13 -8.27 -8.52
N LEU A 166 -3.42 -7.27 -7.98
CA LEU A 166 -3.10 -6.01 -8.63
C LEU A 166 -1.59 -5.72 -8.56
N GLU A 167 -1.12 -4.85 -9.43
CA GLU A 167 0.26 -4.33 -9.45
C GLU A 167 0.23 -2.87 -9.91
N LEU A 168 0.97 -2.00 -9.24
CA LEU A 168 1.10 -0.58 -9.60
C LEU A 168 2.33 -0.35 -10.47
N TRP A 169 2.24 0.60 -11.39
CA TRP A 169 3.35 1.06 -12.21
C TRP A 169 3.29 2.58 -12.39
N SER A 170 4.42 3.21 -12.72
CA SER A 170 4.50 4.66 -12.90
C SER A 170 4.88 5.03 -14.33
N THR A 171 4.38 6.18 -14.82
CA THR A 171 4.90 6.82 -16.04
C THR A 171 6.19 7.59 -15.81
N GLN A 172 6.59 7.79 -14.55
CA GLN A 172 7.87 8.40 -14.19
C GLN A 172 9.02 7.44 -14.49
N GLU A 173 9.99 7.87 -15.30
CA GLU A 173 11.20 7.09 -15.55
C GLU A 173 11.98 6.83 -14.25
N GLY A 174 12.47 5.60 -14.10
CA GLY A 174 13.26 5.19 -12.93
C GLY A 174 12.43 4.71 -11.74
N ILE A 175 11.10 4.82 -11.77
CA ILE A 175 10.23 4.22 -10.75
C ILE A 175 9.91 2.78 -11.12
N LEU A 176 10.21 1.85 -10.22
CA LEU A 176 9.95 0.42 -10.41
C LEU A 176 8.49 0.08 -10.02
N PRO A 177 7.83 -0.85 -10.74
CA PRO A 177 6.50 -1.32 -10.39
C PRO A 177 6.42 -1.88 -8.96
N SER A 178 5.25 -1.82 -8.34
CA SER A 178 5.06 -2.46 -7.03
C SER A 178 5.22 -3.97 -7.12
N ARG A 179 5.38 -4.61 -5.97
CA ARG A 179 5.05 -6.03 -5.86
C ARG A 179 3.54 -6.23 -6.08
N PRO A 180 3.09 -7.44 -6.43
CA PRO A 180 1.67 -7.75 -6.41
C PRO A 180 1.10 -7.47 -5.02
N TYR A 181 -0.08 -6.88 -5.01
CA TYR A 181 -0.88 -6.67 -3.81
C TYR A 181 -2.31 -7.15 -4.09
N TRP A 182 -3.06 -7.38 -3.03
CA TRP A 182 -4.35 -8.04 -3.06
C TRP A 182 -5.41 -7.19 -2.40
N MET A 183 -6.54 -7.08 -3.07
CA MET A 183 -7.78 -6.60 -2.46
C MET A 183 -8.70 -7.78 -2.18
N VAL A 184 -9.16 -7.88 -0.93
CA VAL A 184 -10.08 -8.90 -0.43
C VAL A 184 -11.42 -8.24 -0.18
N PHE A 185 -12.34 -8.36 -1.13
CA PHE A 185 -13.66 -7.74 -1.08
C PHE A 185 -14.67 -8.65 -0.41
N ASN A 186 -15.48 -8.11 0.49
CA ASN A 186 -16.62 -8.79 1.08
C ASN A 186 -17.93 -8.32 0.42
N GLN A 187 -18.77 -9.27 0.02
CA GLN A 187 -20.12 -9.06 -0.49
C GLN A 187 -21.11 -9.77 0.44
N ASN A 188 -21.66 -9.03 1.42
CA ASN A 188 -22.69 -9.50 2.37
C ASN A 188 -22.34 -10.77 3.17
N GLU A 189 -21.06 -11.13 3.26
CA GLU A 189 -20.60 -12.28 4.04
C GLU A 189 -20.25 -11.83 5.46
N SER A 190 -20.17 -12.79 6.40
CA SER A 190 -19.81 -12.47 7.77
C SER A 190 -18.35 -12.02 7.91
N GLU A 191 -18.12 -11.04 8.79
CA GLU A 191 -16.77 -10.55 9.16
C GLU A 191 -15.81 -11.69 9.55
N ALA A 192 -16.31 -12.74 10.19
CA ALA A 192 -15.50 -13.89 10.58
C ALA A 192 -14.94 -14.64 9.37
N VAL A 193 -15.76 -14.86 8.34
CA VAL A 193 -15.36 -15.51 7.10
C VAL A 193 -14.44 -14.60 6.28
N HIS A 194 -14.70 -13.30 6.26
CA HIS A 194 -13.82 -12.34 5.61
C HIS A 194 -12.44 -12.28 6.27
N ALA A 195 -12.37 -12.27 7.59
CA ALA A 195 -11.11 -12.33 8.34
C ALA A 195 -10.33 -13.62 8.08
N GLU A 196 -11.01 -14.77 8.02
CA GLU A 196 -10.40 -16.06 7.66
C GLU A 196 -9.80 -16.03 6.25
N ALA A 197 -10.56 -15.50 5.29
CA ALA A 197 -10.11 -15.36 3.91
C ALA A 197 -8.92 -14.39 3.78
N ILE A 198 -8.92 -13.27 4.51
CA ILE A 198 -7.78 -12.33 4.56
C ILE A 198 -6.54 -13.05 5.11
N GLN A 199 -6.67 -13.79 6.21
CA GLN A 199 -5.55 -14.52 6.80
C GLN A 199 -4.97 -15.54 5.82
N TRP A 200 -5.82 -16.25 5.09
CA TRP A 200 -5.36 -17.17 4.06
C TRP A 200 -4.51 -16.48 2.99
N VAL A 201 -4.90 -15.28 2.55
CA VAL A 201 -4.14 -14.50 1.54
C VAL A 201 -2.78 -14.08 2.10
N ILE A 202 -2.73 -13.65 3.37
CA ILE A 202 -1.48 -13.33 4.06
C ILE A 202 -0.57 -14.56 4.09
N ASP A 203 -1.10 -15.73 4.42
CA ASP A 203 -0.30 -16.95 4.60
C ASP A 203 0.14 -17.59 3.28
N ASN A 204 -0.59 -17.39 2.18
CA ASN A 204 -0.41 -18.16 0.94
C ASN A 204 -0.07 -17.33 -0.30
N ALA A 205 -0.43 -16.03 -0.34
CA ALA A 205 -0.24 -15.19 -1.52
C ALA A 205 0.88 -14.15 -1.33
N VAL A 206 0.99 -13.59 -0.12
CA VAL A 206 2.10 -12.71 0.27
C VAL A 206 3.35 -13.60 0.32
N GLY A 207 4.12 -13.60 -0.78
CA GLY A 207 5.35 -14.39 -0.88
C GLY A 207 6.29 -14.15 0.30
N CYS A 208 7.24 -15.06 0.47
CA CYS A 208 8.06 -15.14 1.66
C CYS A 208 8.72 -13.81 2.07
N VAL A 209 8.67 -13.46 3.35
CA VAL A 209 9.36 -12.27 3.86
C VAL A 209 10.88 -12.35 3.65
N SER A 210 11.41 -13.58 3.65
CA SER A 210 12.84 -13.86 3.41
C SER A 210 13.26 -13.81 1.95
N ASP A 211 12.32 -13.82 1.01
CA ASP A 211 12.55 -13.47 -0.40
C ASP A 211 12.44 -11.94 -0.51
N PHE A 212 13.38 -11.26 0.16
CA PHE A 212 13.40 -9.83 0.41
C PHE A 212 13.59 -9.03 -0.88
N ASP A 213 14.24 -9.57 -1.90
CA ASP A 213 14.37 -8.94 -3.22
C ASP A 213 13.26 -9.36 -4.22
N ALA A 214 12.48 -10.39 -3.87
CA ALA A 214 11.44 -11.02 -4.69
C ALA A 214 11.96 -11.63 -5.99
N SER A 215 13.16 -12.20 -5.96
CA SER A 215 13.72 -13.02 -7.01
C SER A 215 13.00 -14.37 -7.17
N GLY A 216 12.25 -14.79 -6.13
CA GLY A 216 11.60 -16.10 -6.06
C GLY A 216 12.49 -17.18 -5.46
N PHE A 217 13.63 -16.80 -4.91
CA PHE A 217 14.56 -17.66 -4.18
C PHE A 217 14.91 -16.97 -2.87
N VAL A 218 15.11 -17.76 -1.80
CA VAL A 218 15.66 -17.24 -0.54
C VAL A 218 17.15 -17.57 -0.53
N ASP A 219 17.98 -16.55 -0.70
CA ASP A 219 19.44 -16.70 -0.72
C ASP A 219 20.19 -15.50 -0.12
N THR A 220 21.52 -15.48 -0.25
CA THR A 220 22.34 -14.44 0.38
C THR A 220 22.08 -13.03 -0.14
N ASP A 221 21.53 -12.89 -1.34
CA ASP A 221 21.21 -11.57 -1.90
C ASP A 221 20.03 -10.94 -1.13
N ASP A 222 19.05 -11.73 -0.70
CA ASP A 222 17.96 -11.26 0.18
C ASP A 222 18.47 -10.76 1.52
N PHE A 223 19.42 -11.50 2.11
CA PHE A 223 20.00 -11.14 3.40
C PHE A 223 20.80 -9.84 3.29
N ASP A 224 21.62 -9.71 2.25
CA ASP A 224 22.41 -8.50 2.00
C ASP A 224 21.51 -7.29 1.71
N ASP A 225 20.39 -7.49 1.01
CA ASP A 225 19.41 -6.45 0.73
C ASP A 225 18.61 -6.03 1.97
N PHE A 226 18.21 -6.99 2.82
CA PHE A 226 17.58 -6.72 4.11
C PHE A 226 18.52 -5.94 5.03
N VAL A 227 19.76 -6.39 5.22
CA VAL A 227 20.75 -5.70 6.08
C VAL A 227 20.97 -4.27 5.60
N ARG A 228 21.04 -4.05 4.29
CA ARG A 228 21.18 -2.70 3.72
C ARG A 228 19.99 -1.82 4.03
N ALA A 229 18.77 -2.35 3.90
CA ALA A 229 17.55 -1.62 4.25
C ALA A 229 17.50 -1.31 5.75
N PHE A 230 17.83 -2.30 6.58
CA PHE A 230 17.86 -2.21 8.04
C PHE A 230 18.86 -1.15 8.53
N GLU A 231 20.11 -1.20 8.06
CA GLU A 231 21.15 -0.23 8.44
C GLU A 231 20.83 1.19 7.96
N ALA A 232 20.06 1.33 6.87
CA ALA A 232 19.57 2.62 6.38
C ALA A 232 18.35 3.15 7.14
N GLY A 233 17.71 2.33 7.99
CA GLY A 233 16.40 2.62 8.57
C GLY A 233 15.31 2.77 7.51
N ASP A 234 15.45 2.09 6.37
CA ASP A 234 14.45 2.11 5.30
C ASP A 234 13.22 1.32 5.75
N PHE A 235 12.03 1.87 5.54
CA PHE A 235 10.77 1.28 5.99
C PHE A 235 10.51 -0.11 5.41
N THR A 236 11.21 -0.51 4.34
CA THR A 236 11.12 -1.87 3.81
C THR A 236 11.70 -2.93 4.75
N ALA A 237 12.54 -2.53 5.71
CA ALA A 237 13.07 -3.41 6.75
C ALA A 237 12.12 -3.60 7.95
N ASP A 238 11.01 -2.88 8.03
CA ASP A 238 9.91 -3.14 8.96
C ASP A 238 9.12 -4.36 8.43
N VAL A 239 9.62 -5.54 8.76
CA VAL A 239 9.18 -6.83 8.24
C VAL A 239 8.21 -7.53 9.18
N ASP A 240 8.22 -7.16 10.46
CA ASP A 240 7.20 -7.60 11.42
C ASP A 240 5.94 -6.72 11.36
N GLY A 241 6.03 -5.58 10.66
CA GLY A 241 4.91 -4.70 10.39
C GLY A 241 4.45 -3.97 11.65
N THR A 242 5.37 -3.56 12.51
CA THR A 242 5.04 -2.77 13.72
C THR A 242 5.03 -1.27 13.44
N GLY A 243 5.46 -0.83 12.26
CA GLY A 243 5.56 0.57 11.86
C GLY A 243 6.90 1.21 12.21
N PHE A 244 7.84 0.44 12.75
CA PHE A 244 9.18 0.86 13.14
C PHE A 244 10.21 -0.13 12.61
N VAL A 245 11.41 0.35 12.27
CA VAL A 245 12.54 -0.50 11.94
C VAL A 245 13.41 -0.63 13.19
N ASP A 246 13.41 -1.79 13.83
CA ASP A 246 14.22 -2.05 15.01
C ASP A 246 14.71 -3.51 15.13
N THR A 247 15.37 -3.86 16.24
CA THR A 247 15.99 -5.18 16.37
C THR A 247 15.01 -6.35 16.31
N ASP A 248 13.72 -6.12 16.57
CA ASP A 248 12.70 -7.15 16.48
C ASP A 248 12.47 -7.55 15.01
N ASP A 249 12.55 -6.61 14.06
CA ASP A 249 12.56 -6.90 12.62
C ASP A 249 13.75 -7.76 12.20
N PHE A 250 14.92 -7.47 12.75
CA PHE A 250 16.13 -8.22 12.44
C PHE A 250 15.99 -9.67 12.90
N ASP A 251 15.53 -9.89 14.14
CA ASP A 251 15.30 -11.22 14.68
C ASP A 251 14.19 -11.96 13.90
N PHE A 252 13.12 -11.25 13.52
CA PHE A 252 12.04 -11.79 12.70
C PHE A 252 12.54 -12.24 11.32
N PHE A 253 13.29 -11.38 10.62
CA PHE A 253 13.86 -11.69 9.31
C PHE A 253 14.80 -12.88 9.37
N VAL A 254 15.74 -12.91 10.33
CA VAL A 254 16.71 -14.00 10.48
C VAL A 254 15.99 -15.32 10.72
N HIS A 255 14.97 -15.35 11.59
CA HIS A 255 14.21 -16.56 11.86
C HIS A 255 13.50 -17.08 10.60
N ALA A 256 12.86 -16.19 9.84
CA ALA A 256 12.21 -16.56 8.58
C ALA A 256 13.24 -17.05 7.54
N PHE A 257 14.40 -16.38 7.46
CA PHE A 257 15.47 -16.69 6.51
C PHE A 257 16.05 -18.08 6.77
N GLU A 258 16.33 -18.41 8.03
CA GLU A 258 16.81 -19.74 8.43
C GLU A 258 15.75 -20.85 8.22
N SER A 259 14.46 -20.49 8.25
CA SER A 259 13.35 -21.42 7.99
C SER A 259 13.09 -21.60 6.48
N GLY A 260 13.59 -20.68 5.64
CA GLY A 260 13.34 -20.66 4.20
C GLY A 260 11.93 -20.20 3.83
N CYS A 261 11.34 -19.35 4.69
CA CYS A 261 9.92 -19.20 5.02
C CYS A 261 9.45 -20.04 6.22
#